data_AF-A0A226DG69-F1
#
_entry.id   AF-A0A226DG69-F1
#
_cell.length_a   1.000
_cell.length_b   1.000
_cell.length_c   1.000
_cell.angle_alpha   90.00
_cell.angle_beta   90.00
_cell.angle_gamma   90.00
#
_symmetry.space_group_name_H-M   'P 1'
#
loop_
_entity.id
_entity.type
_entity.pdbx_description
1 polymer ?
#
loop_
_entity_poly.entity_id
_entity_poly.type
_entity_poly.pdbx_seq_one_letter_code
_entity_poly.pdbx_strand_id
1 'polypeptide(L)'
;MHTRYIPKYYTMINSRQICVLFFILIPSLSNFTICDEVLTDSPRVEISSGKLVGTFEFTRENRKFKQFLGIPYGHVEKRFDISVPAKSWNGTRFATNSGPGCARYALSNRQFYGVEDCLTLDVSSIHAR
;
A
#
# COMPACT_ATOMS: atom_id res chain seq x y z
N MET A 1 -2.83 21.08 27.20
CA MET A 1 -4.24 20.75 26.89
C MET A 1 -4.22 19.62 25.87
N HIS A 2 -4.73 18.46 26.29
CA HIS A 2 -4.56 17.17 25.65
C HIS A 2 -5.37 17.03 24.35
N THR A 3 -4.75 16.47 23.32
CA THR A 3 -5.35 15.39 22.50
C THR A 3 -4.22 14.65 21.77
N ARG A 4 -3.80 13.51 22.33
CA ARG A 4 -3.03 12.52 21.58
C ARG A 4 -3.99 11.86 20.59
N TYR A 5 -3.87 12.18 19.31
CA TYR A 5 -4.51 11.44 18.24
C TYR A 5 -3.68 10.19 17.94
N ILE A 6 -4.10 9.00 18.40
CA ILE A 6 -3.70 7.73 17.78
C ILE A 6 -4.74 6.62 18.07
N PRO A 7 -5.37 6.02 17.06
CA PRO A 7 -5.62 4.60 17.06
C PRO A 7 -4.46 3.90 16.33
N LYS A 8 -3.49 3.40 17.10
CA LYS A 8 -2.40 2.52 16.66
C LYS A 8 -2.90 1.11 16.30
N TYR A 9 -4.08 0.96 15.70
CA TYR A 9 -4.69 -0.38 15.62
C TYR A 9 -4.32 -1.21 14.39
N TYR A 10 -3.69 -0.67 13.32
CA TYR A 10 -3.41 -1.51 12.14
C TYR A 10 -2.11 -1.28 11.37
N THR A 11 -1.20 -0.40 11.80
CA THR A 11 0.09 -0.25 11.08
C THR A 11 1.09 -1.39 11.30
N MET A 12 0.78 -2.45 12.05
CA MET A 12 1.70 -3.56 12.28
C MET A 12 0.95 -4.89 12.57
N ILE A 13 0.28 -5.50 11.59
CA ILE A 13 0.18 -6.99 11.60
C ILE A 13 1.34 -7.49 10.77
N ASN A 14 2.54 -7.36 11.34
CA ASN A 14 3.71 -8.08 10.87
C ASN A 14 3.61 -9.51 11.45
N SER A 15 3.09 -10.42 10.63
CA SER A 15 3.50 -11.82 10.42
C SER A 15 3.83 -12.75 11.59
N ARG A 16 3.52 -12.43 12.86
CA ARG A 16 3.74 -13.38 13.97
C ARG A 16 2.62 -13.36 15.00
N GLN A 17 1.78 -14.40 14.90
CA GLN A 17 1.14 -15.11 16.01
C GLN A 17 0.17 -14.30 16.88
N ILE A 18 -1.08 -14.15 16.44
CA ILE A 18 -2.21 -13.96 17.35
C ILE A 18 -3.03 -15.25 17.33
N CYS A 19 -2.51 -16.28 17.99
CA CYS A 19 -3.29 -17.46 18.37
C CYS A 19 -3.97 -17.14 19.70
N VAL A 20 -5.28 -16.90 19.67
CA VAL A 20 -6.09 -16.66 20.87
C VAL A 20 -6.06 -17.93 21.72
N LEU A 21 -5.37 -17.87 22.86
CA LEU A 21 -5.34 -18.96 23.85
C LEU A 21 -6.65 -18.95 24.65
N PHE A 22 -7.70 -19.57 24.12
CA PHE A 22 -8.76 -20.12 24.97
C PHE A 22 -8.39 -21.56 25.32
N PHE A 23 -7.56 -21.72 26.36
CA PHE A 23 -7.34 -23.01 27.01
C PHE A 23 -8.63 -23.39 27.76
N ILE A 24 -9.57 -24.05 27.07
CA ILE A 24 -10.55 -24.88 27.77
C ILE A 24 -9.90 -26.25 27.96
N LEU A 25 -9.78 -26.62 29.23
CA LEU A 25 -9.14 -27.81 29.78
C LEU A 25 -9.75 -29.12 29.24
N ILE A 26 -9.40 -29.54 28.02
CA ILE A 26 -9.63 -30.92 27.56
C ILE A 26 -8.41 -31.37 26.73
N PRO A 27 -7.57 -32.29 27.25
CA PRO A 27 -6.42 -32.82 26.54
C PRO A 27 -6.83 -34.07 25.73
N SER A 28 -7.04 -33.92 24.43
CA SER A 28 -6.78 -35.03 23.49
C SER A 28 -6.50 -34.51 22.08
N LEU A 29 -5.31 -34.89 21.61
CA LEU A 29 -4.64 -34.72 20.32
C LEU A 29 -5.49 -34.31 19.11
N SER A 30 -5.70 -33.01 18.94
CA SER A 30 -5.36 -32.29 17.70
C SER A 30 -5.51 -30.80 17.96
N ASN A 31 -4.39 -30.07 18.04
CA ASN A 31 -4.42 -28.62 18.10
C ASN A 31 -4.89 -28.10 16.73
N PHE A 32 -6.21 -27.92 16.57
CA PHE A 32 -6.79 -27.28 15.40
C PHE A 32 -6.67 -25.77 15.58
N THR A 33 -5.55 -25.22 15.13
CA THR A 33 -5.38 -23.77 15.05
C THR A 33 -6.18 -23.26 13.85
N ILE A 34 -7.35 -22.66 14.11
CA ILE A 34 -8.07 -21.89 13.09
C ILE A 34 -7.35 -20.56 12.94
N CYS A 35 -6.56 -20.43 11.87
CA CYS A 35 -6.12 -19.13 11.39
C CYS A 35 -7.25 -18.59 10.51
N ASP A 36 -8.13 -17.77 11.07
CA ASP A 36 -9.03 -16.99 10.23
C ASP A 36 -8.17 -15.92 9.52
N GLU A 37 -8.00 -16.07 8.21
CA GLU A 37 -7.44 -15.01 7.39
C GLU A 37 -8.47 -13.88 7.44
N VAL A 38 -8.21 -12.85 8.26
CA VAL A 38 -9.01 -11.63 8.24
C VAL A 38 -8.89 -11.06 6.84
N LEU A 39 -9.90 -11.34 6.02
CA LEU A 39 -10.00 -10.86 4.65
C LEU A 39 -10.23 -9.35 4.72
N THR A 40 -9.15 -8.58 4.86
CA THR A 40 -9.23 -7.12 4.88
C THR A 40 -9.73 -6.65 3.53
N ASP A 41 -11.00 -6.26 3.49
CA ASP A 41 -11.62 -5.67 2.30
C ASP A 41 -10.77 -4.49 1.81
N SER A 42 -10.19 -4.64 0.62
CA SER A 42 -9.22 -3.71 0.04
C SER A 42 -9.76 -3.23 -1.31
N PRO A 43 -9.63 -1.94 -1.66
CA PRO A 43 -10.18 -1.43 -2.90
C PRO A 43 -9.45 -2.04 -4.09
N ARG A 44 -10.23 -2.55 -5.06
CA ARG A 44 -9.75 -3.16 -6.30
C ARG A 44 -10.20 -2.34 -7.50
N VAL A 45 -9.34 -2.20 -8.49
CA VAL A 45 -9.67 -1.58 -9.79
C VAL A 45 -8.90 -2.26 -10.90
N GLU A 46 -9.49 -2.32 -12.09
CA GLU A 46 -8.83 -2.78 -13.31
C GLU A 46 -8.64 -1.59 -14.24
N ILE A 47 -7.39 -1.39 -14.69
CA ILE A 47 -7.00 -0.36 -15.64
C ILE A 47 -6.42 -1.03 -16.89
N SER A 48 -6.18 -0.25 -17.95
CA SER A 48 -5.61 -0.77 -19.21
C SER A 48 -4.29 -1.54 -19.03
N SER A 49 -3.49 -1.17 -18.03
CA SER A 49 -2.20 -1.82 -17.72
C SER A 49 -2.31 -3.05 -16.81
N GLY A 50 -3.47 -3.31 -16.19
CA GLY A 50 -3.69 -4.47 -15.33
C GLY A 50 -4.53 -4.20 -14.09
N LYS A 51 -4.59 -5.20 -13.19
CA LYS A 51 -5.38 -5.14 -11.95
C LYS A 51 -4.58 -4.55 -10.79
N LEU A 52 -5.24 -3.74 -9.98
CA LEU A 52 -4.68 -3.05 -8.82
C LEU A 52 -5.45 -3.39 -7.54
N VAL A 53 -4.72 -3.53 -6.44
CA VAL A 53 -5.24 -3.55 -5.06
C VAL A 53 -4.60 -2.38 -4.31
N GLY A 54 -5.42 -1.49 -3.77
CA GLY A 54 -5.00 -0.34 -2.96
C GLY A 54 -5.28 -0.52 -1.47
N THR A 55 -5.30 0.59 -0.74
CA THR A 55 -5.68 0.66 0.68
C THR A 55 -6.89 1.59 0.89
N PHE A 56 -7.57 1.41 2.01
CA PHE A 56 -8.50 2.42 2.51
C PHE A 56 -7.81 3.27 3.57
N GLU A 57 -7.85 4.58 3.39
CA GLU A 57 -7.27 5.55 4.32
C GLU A 57 -8.33 6.51 4.85
N PHE A 58 -7.98 7.30 5.86
CA PHE A 58 -8.88 8.28 6.47
C PHE A 58 -8.29 9.68 6.41
N THR A 59 -9.13 10.66 6.05
CA THR A 59 -8.74 12.07 6.14
C THR A 59 -8.63 12.50 7.62
N ARG A 60 -8.08 13.70 7.86
CA ARG A 60 -8.07 14.33 9.20
C ARG A 60 -9.47 14.48 9.82
N GLU A 61 -10.49 14.59 8.98
CA GLU A 61 -11.91 14.67 9.37
C GLU A 61 -12.57 13.28 9.43
N ASN A 62 -11.78 12.21 9.45
CA ASN A 62 -12.23 10.81 9.55
C ASN A 62 -13.11 10.35 8.38
N ARG A 63 -12.92 10.91 7.18
CA ARG A 63 -13.59 10.44 5.96
C ARG A 63 -12.79 9.33 5.31
N LYS A 64 -13.39 8.16 5.13
CA LYS A 64 -12.77 7.00 4.46
C LYS A 64 -12.59 7.30 2.96
N PHE A 65 -11.42 7.00 2.40
CA PHE A 65 -11.15 7.14 0.97
C PHE A 65 -10.31 5.98 0.44
N LYS A 66 -10.41 5.71 -0.86
CA LYS A 66 -9.60 4.70 -1.57
C LYS A 66 -8.28 5.34 -1.97
N GLN A 67 -7.18 4.66 -1.72
CA GLN A 67 -5.84 5.09 -2.10
C GLN A 67 -5.13 4.00 -2.89
N PHE A 68 -4.47 4.40 -3.98
CA PHE A 68 -3.61 3.55 -4.77
C PHE A 68 -2.28 4.29 -4.98
N LEU A 69 -1.19 3.70 -4.54
CA LEU A 69 0.14 4.31 -4.52
C LEU A 69 1.12 3.61 -5.46
N GLY A 70 2.08 4.37 -6.01
CA GLY A 70 3.21 3.83 -6.77
C GLY A 70 2.80 3.15 -8.08
N ILE A 71 1.75 3.63 -8.73
CA ILE A 71 1.28 3.10 -10.02
C ILE A 71 2.22 3.61 -11.12
N PRO A 72 2.92 2.75 -11.86
CA PRO A 72 3.77 3.18 -12.95
C PRO A 72 2.90 3.63 -14.12
N TYR A 73 3.17 4.83 -14.65
CA TYR A 73 2.47 5.36 -15.82
C TYR A 73 3.38 5.48 -17.04
N GLY A 74 4.70 5.55 -16.82
CA GLY A 74 5.68 5.63 -17.89
C GLY A 74 7.03 5.04 -17.51
N HIS A 75 7.92 4.96 -18.49
CA HIS A 75 9.34 4.69 -18.30
C HIS A 75 10.13 5.40 -19.41
N VAL A 76 11.43 5.58 -19.21
CA VAL A 76 12.33 6.23 -20.16
C VAL A 76 13.43 5.25 -20.53
N GLU A 77 13.48 4.81 -21.79
CA GLU A 77 14.49 3.84 -22.25
C GLU A 77 15.89 4.45 -22.36
N LYS A 78 15.96 5.73 -22.73
CA LYS A 78 17.20 6.49 -22.87
C LYS A 78 17.08 7.81 -22.15
N ARG A 79 18.10 8.13 -21.36
CA ARG A 79 18.13 9.37 -20.61
C ARG A 79 17.87 10.57 -21.53
N PHE A 80 16.97 11.45 -21.09
CA PHE A 80 16.52 12.66 -21.79
C PHE A 80 15.64 12.47 -23.02
N ASP A 81 15.20 11.25 -23.31
CA ASP A 81 14.14 11.03 -24.31
C ASP A 81 12.74 11.22 -23.71
N ILE A 82 11.75 11.29 -24.61
CA ILE A 82 10.33 11.29 -24.26
C ILE A 82 9.99 9.96 -23.57
N SER A 83 9.24 10.02 -22.47
CA SER A 83 8.78 8.81 -21.80
C SER A 83 7.80 8.02 -22.67
N VAL A 84 7.88 6.71 -22.58
CA VAL A 84 6.92 5.77 -23.17
C VAL A 84 5.98 5.26 -22.08
N PRO A 85 4.76 4.80 -22.42
CA PRO A 85 3.84 4.21 -21.46
C PRO A 85 4.46 3.04 -20.69
N ALA A 86 4.11 2.89 -19.41
CA ALA A 86 4.55 1.76 -18.62
C ALA A 86 4.03 0.44 -19.22
N LYS A 87 4.84 -0.61 -19.13
CA LYS A 87 4.43 -1.96 -19.55
C LYS A 87 3.27 -2.46 -18.69
N SER A 88 2.30 -3.09 -19.31
CA SER A 88 1.25 -3.83 -18.60
C SER A 88 1.87 -4.98 -17.79
N TRP A 89 1.18 -5.38 -16.72
CA TRP A 89 1.58 -6.50 -15.88
C TRP A 89 0.54 -7.61 -15.88
N ASN A 90 0.99 -8.84 -15.67
CA ASN A 90 0.12 -9.98 -15.44
C ASN A 90 -0.23 -10.09 -13.95
N GLY A 91 -1.45 -10.56 -13.66
CA GLY A 91 -1.92 -10.72 -12.29
C GLY A 91 -2.36 -9.41 -11.65
N THR A 92 -2.19 -9.31 -10.32
CA THR A 92 -2.64 -8.17 -9.52
C THR A 92 -1.44 -7.46 -8.88
N ARG A 93 -1.35 -6.14 -9.05
CA ARG A 93 -0.32 -5.32 -8.43
C ARG A 93 -0.87 -4.66 -7.16
N PHE A 94 -0.09 -4.73 -6.08
CA PHE A 94 -0.40 -4.06 -4.82
C PHE A 94 0.12 -2.62 -4.86
N ALA A 95 -0.79 -1.67 -5.01
CA ALA A 95 -0.55 -0.24 -5.02
C ALA A 95 -0.71 0.33 -3.59
N THR A 96 0.06 -0.22 -2.64
CA THR A 96 -0.05 0.06 -1.21
C THR A 96 1.13 0.86 -0.65
N ASN A 97 2.18 1.07 -1.46
CA ASN A 97 3.37 1.83 -1.09
C ASN A 97 3.67 2.88 -2.16
N SER A 98 4.08 4.08 -1.74
CA SER A 98 4.51 5.13 -2.66
C SER A 98 5.69 4.65 -3.53
N GLY A 99 5.68 5.10 -4.78
CA GLY A 99 6.81 4.90 -5.68
C GLY A 99 8.04 5.72 -5.27
N PRO A 100 9.21 5.42 -5.84
CA PRO A 100 10.42 6.15 -5.51
C PRO A 100 10.35 7.59 -6.07
N GLY A 101 10.91 8.54 -5.32
CA GLY A 101 11.03 9.92 -5.80
C GLY A 101 12.07 10.04 -6.93
N CYS A 102 11.87 11.02 -7.82
CA CYS A 102 12.83 11.31 -8.87
C CYS A 102 14.15 11.87 -8.34
N ALA A 103 15.22 11.57 -9.06
CA ALA A 103 16.56 12.09 -8.85
C ALA A 103 16.54 13.62 -8.67
N ARG A 104 16.86 14.09 -7.46
CA ARG A 104 16.88 15.52 -7.10
C ARG A 104 17.96 15.84 -6.09
N TYR A 105 18.49 17.06 -6.18
CA TYR A 105 19.35 17.63 -5.14
C TYR A 105 18.53 18.43 -4.14
N ALA A 106 18.55 18.03 -2.87
CA ALA A 106 17.83 18.71 -1.80
C ALA A 106 18.65 19.85 -1.22
N LEU A 107 18.15 21.08 -1.35
CA LEU A 107 18.81 22.28 -0.84
C LEU A 107 18.85 22.34 0.70
N SER A 108 17.88 21.71 1.38
CA SER A 108 17.75 21.76 2.84
C SER A 108 18.93 21.12 3.57
N ASN A 109 19.52 20.06 3.01
CA ASN A 109 20.61 19.31 3.63
C ASN A 109 21.76 19.00 2.66
N ARG A 110 21.74 19.57 1.44
CA ARG A 110 22.81 19.46 0.44
C ARG A 110 23.11 18.00 0.04
N GLN A 111 22.08 17.17 -0.04
CA GLN A 111 22.19 15.76 -0.42
C GLN A 111 21.39 15.42 -1.68
N PHE A 112 21.83 14.39 -2.41
CA PHE A 112 21.12 13.86 -3.56
C PHE A 112 20.19 12.71 -3.14
N TYR A 113 18.97 12.69 -3.67
CA TYR A 113 17.93 11.70 -3.38
C TYR A 113 17.25 11.21 -4.64
N GLY A 114 16.59 10.06 -4.54
CA GLY A 114 15.73 9.51 -5.57
C GLY A 114 16.45 8.60 -6.57
N VAL A 115 15.71 8.17 -7.58
CA VAL A 115 16.17 7.26 -8.64
C VAL A 115 15.75 7.81 -10.00
N GLU A 116 16.32 7.28 -11.09
CA GLU A 116 15.92 7.67 -12.46
C GLU A 116 14.57 7.05 -12.87
N ASP A 117 14.31 5.80 -12.49
CA ASP A 117 13.03 5.13 -12.74
C ASP A 117 11.97 5.51 -11.68
N CYS A 118 11.43 6.72 -11.82
CA CYS A 118 10.55 7.36 -10.83
C CYS A 118 9.16 7.74 -11.38
N LEU A 119 8.81 7.32 -12.59
CA LEU A 119 7.56 7.71 -13.27
C LEU A 119 6.36 6.91 -12.75
N THR A 120 6.04 7.19 -11.49
CA THR A 120 4.90 6.64 -10.76
C THR A 120 3.96 7.74 -10.31
N LEU A 121 2.68 7.40 -10.14
CA LEU A 121 1.66 8.29 -9.60
C LEU A 121 0.86 7.62 -8.48
N ASP A 122 0.24 8.46 -7.67
CA ASP A 122 -0.63 8.09 -6.57
C ASP A 122 -2.04 8.63 -6.86
N VAL A 123 -3.09 7.84 -6.61
CA VAL A 123 -4.50 8.19 -6.81
C VAL A 123 -5.25 8.04 -5.50
N SER A 124 -5.99 9.08 -5.12
CA SER A 124 -6.85 9.07 -3.92
C SER A 124 -8.25 9.56 -4.28
N SER A 125 -9.29 8.80 -3.92
CA SER A 125 -10.68 9.19 -4.16
C SER A 125 -11.60 8.83 -2.99
N ILE A 126 -12.42 9.80 -2.59
CA ILE A 126 -13.46 9.61 -1.56
C ILE A 126 -14.71 8.92 -2.16
N HIS A 127 -14.86 8.90 -3.48
CA HIS A 127 -16.05 8.37 -4.16
C HIS A 127 -15.68 7.31 -5.21
N ALA A 128 -16.38 6.17 -5.17
CA ALA A 128 -16.28 5.16 -6.21
C ALA A 128 -17.47 5.33 -7.15
N ARG A 129 -17.24 5.83 -8.36
CA ARG A 129 -18.14 5.58 -9.49
C ARG A 129 -17.56 4.45 -10.30
#